data_AF-A0A0Q8AX29-F1
#
_entry.id   AF-A0A0Q8AX29-F1
#
_cell.length_a   1.000
_cell.length_b   1.000
_cell.length_c   1.000
_cell.angle_alpha   90.00
_cell.angle_beta   90.00
_cell.angle_gamma   90.00
#
_symmetry.space_group_name_H-M   'P 1'
#
loop_
_entity.id
_entity.type
_entity.pdbx_description
1 polymer ?
#
loop_
_entity_poly.entity_id
_entity_poly.type
_entity_poly.pdbx_seq_one_letter_code
_entity_poly.pdbx_strand_id
1 'polypeptide(L)'
;MSSSGSVSPDARNRLFAFSGSVWIGGLVVIALIGWATFADLPDSVTAQGDYTYAPWENPDPTAAEAEGDGIYSGRDGDVIRLDDLDPSQPLLVTELDDTYVGGVTVTGPGGEALVEGEYGDPPTFESYAYGLDGQYVIVTSSSAELWIDGFSDEAWRLKISTPEVPDESGTVSGIGPMVFAYSGAATTARVSTRGEGSVGIETATAQGVTEILYEADPVDRSIAWEDGDLVLFVVDAYADAGWTIAFDDDAPAPAPTATPSPTGGDG
;
A
#
# COMPACT_ATOMS: atom_id res chain seq x y z
N MET A 1 -38.58 -47.61 49.21
CA MET A 1 -38.68 -48.28 47.89
C MET A 1 -38.94 -47.21 46.85
N SER A 2 -37.93 -46.89 46.04
CA SER A 2 -38.01 -45.86 45.00
C SER A 2 -38.83 -46.40 43.83
N SER A 3 -39.97 -45.78 43.52
CA SER A 3 -40.74 -46.11 42.32
C SER A 3 -40.13 -45.38 41.13
N SER A 4 -39.38 -46.11 40.31
CA SER A 4 -38.94 -45.66 38.99
C SER A 4 -40.16 -45.62 38.05
N GLY A 5 -40.76 -44.45 37.89
CA GLY A 5 -41.85 -44.23 36.94
C GLY A 5 -41.36 -44.43 35.50
N SER A 6 -41.67 -45.57 34.90
CA SER A 6 -41.38 -45.84 33.49
C SER A 6 -42.29 -44.97 32.62
N VAL A 7 -41.72 -43.94 31.98
CA VAL A 7 -42.40 -43.14 30.95
C VAL A 7 -42.89 -44.08 29.84
N SER A 8 -44.19 -44.06 29.53
CA SER A 8 -44.80 -44.97 28.55
C SER A 8 -44.20 -44.78 27.15
N PRO A 9 -44.12 -45.85 26.32
CA PRO A 9 -43.58 -45.76 24.96
C PRO A 9 -44.25 -44.67 24.11
N ASP A 10 -45.56 -44.47 24.25
CA ASP A 10 -46.31 -43.43 23.53
C ASP A 10 -45.94 -42.01 23.97
N ALA A 11 -45.68 -41.81 25.26
CA ALA A 11 -45.22 -40.51 25.77
C ALA A 11 -43.80 -40.19 25.28
N ARG A 12 -42.92 -41.20 25.19
CA ARG A 12 -41.58 -41.04 24.60
C ARG A 12 -41.67 -40.73 23.10
N ASN A 13 -42.52 -41.44 22.36
CA ASN A 13 -42.66 -41.24 20.91
C ASN A 13 -43.21 -39.85 20.57
N ARG A 14 -44.17 -39.34 21.38
CA ARG A 14 -44.67 -37.96 21.26
C ARG A 14 -43.63 -36.91 21.61
N LEU A 15 -42.79 -37.16 22.62
CA LEU A 15 -41.71 -36.27 23.00
C LEU A 15 -40.62 -36.20 21.92
N PHE A 16 -40.25 -37.35 21.33
CA PHE A 16 -39.31 -37.42 20.21
C PHE A 16 -39.87 -36.76 18.94
N ALA A 17 -41.15 -36.98 18.63
CA ALA A 17 -41.81 -36.32 17.50
C ALA A 17 -41.90 -34.80 17.70
N PHE A 18 -42.24 -34.33 18.89
CA PHE A 18 -42.29 -32.89 19.21
C PHE A 18 -40.89 -32.27 19.16
N SER A 19 -39.89 -32.91 19.76
CA SER A 19 -38.51 -32.44 19.72
C SER A 19 -37.96 -32.42 18.30
N GLY A 20 -38.23 -33.45 17.50
CA GLY A 20 -37.86 -33.49 16.07
C GLY A 20 -38.50 -32.36 15.26
N SER A 21 -39.80 -32.12 15.46
CA SER A 21 -40.51 -31.03 14.76
C SER A 21 -40.01 -29.64 15.15
N VAL A 22 -39.67 -29.43 16.43
CA VAL A 22 -39.09 -28.15 16.89
C VAL A 22 -37.69 -27.95 16.31
N TRP A 23 -36.85 -28.99 16.25
CA TRP A 23 -35.52 -28.92 15.64
C TRP A 23 -35.58 -28.65 14.13
N ILE A 24 -36.45 -29.37 13.41
CA ILE A 24 -36.63 -29.17 11.97
C ILE A 24 -37.20 -27.77 11.71
N GLY A 25 -38.21 -27.35 12.47
CA GLY A 25 -38.77 -26.00 12.37
C GLY A 25 -37.72 -24.92 12.64
N GLY A 26 -36.90 -25.09 13.68
CA GLY A 26 -35.80 -24.18 14.00
C GLY A 26 -34.75 -24.09 12.89
N LEU A 27 -34.33 -25.24 12.33
CA LEU A 27 -33.38 -25.28 11.23
C LEU A 27 -33.93 -24.63 9.95
N VAL A 28 -35.22 -24.83 9.65
CA VAL A 28 -35.86 -24.16 8.52
C VAL A 28 -35.91 -22.65 8.72
N VAL A 29 -36.23 -22.18 9.93
CA VAL A 29 -36.21 -20.74 10.24
C VAL A 29 -34.80 -20.16 10.14
N ILE A 30 -33.77 -20.85 10.65
CA ILE A 30 -32.37 -20.43 10.52
C ILE A 30 -31.96 -20.41 9.04
N ALA A 31 -32.34 -21.41 8.25
CA ALA A 31 -32.05 -21.46 6.82
C ALA A 31 -32.77 -20.36 6.04
N LEU A 32 -34.02 -20.02 6.40
CA LEU A 32 -34.76 -18.92 5.78
C LEU A 32 -34.21 -17.55 6.16
N ILE A 33 -33.81 -17.36 7.43
CA ILE A 33 -33.12 -16.14 7.87
C ILE A 33 -31.80 -16.02 7.12
N GLY A 34 -30.99 -17.10 7.10
CA GLY A 34 -29.74 -17.16 6.36
C GLY A 34 -29.96 -16.82 4.88
N TRP A 35 -30.90 -17.47 4.22
CA TRP A 35 -31.21 -17.18 2.82
C TRP A 35 -31.66 -15.74 2.61
N ALA A 36 -32.54 -15.18 3.45
CA ALA A 36 -32.96 -13.78 3.34
C ALA A 36 -31.81 -12.79 3.60
N THR A 37 -30.89 -13.10 4.51
CA THR A 37 -29.72 -12.24 4.78
C THR A 37 -28.65 -12.35 3.71
N PHE A 38 -28.48 -13.52 3.09
CA PHE A 38 -27.41 -13.76 2.11
C PHE A 38 -27.86 -13.61 0.65
N ALA A 39 -29.17 -13.70 0.35
CA ALA A 39 -29.69 -13.55 -1.02
C ALA A 39 -29.69 -12.10 -1.52
N ASP A 40 -29.67 -11.13 -0.61
CA ASP A 40 -29.56 -9.69 -0.91
C ASP A 40 -28.11 -9.19 -0.86
N LEU A 41 -27.13 -10.06 -0.62
CA LEU A 41 -25.73 -9.66 -0.79
C LEU A 41 -25.45 -9.56 -2.30
N PRO A 42 -25.00 -8.41 -2.81
CA PRO A 42 -24.53 -8.33 -4.18
C PRO A 42 -23.41 -9.35 -4.41
N ASP A 43 -23.34 -9.94 -5.62
CA ASP A 43 -22.28 -10.88 -6.04
C ASP A 43 -20.86 -10.33 -5.80
N SER A 44 -20.72 -9.02 -5.54
CA SER A 44 -19.48 -8.35 -5.17
C SER A 44 -18.88 -8.85 -3.85
N VAL A 45 -19.67 -9.33 -2.89
CA VAL A 45 -19.12 -9.80 -1.59
C VAL A 45 -18.30 -11.08 -1.74
N THR A 46 -18.62 -11.93 -2.72
CA THR A 46 -17.82 -13.12 -3.03
C THR A 46 -16.63 -12.84 -3.94
N ALA A 47 -16.73 -11.88 -4.86
CA ALA A 47 -15.62 -11.51 -5.75
C ALA A 47 -14.53 -10.69 -5.03
N GLN A 48 -14.91 -9.80 -4.12
CA GLN A 48 -13.98 -8.93 -3.39
C GLN A 48 -13.10 -9.71 -2.39
N GLY A 49 -13.59 -10.85 -1.89
CA GLY A 49 -12.83 -11.74 -1.01
C GLY A 49 -11.75 -12.58 -1.70
N ASP A 50 -11.89 -12.85 -3.00
CA ASP A 50 -10.91 -13.64 -3.76
C ASP A 50 -9.68 -12.80 -4.17
N TYR A 51 -9.83 -11.47 -4.24
CA TYR A 51 -8.79 -10.53 -4.67
C TYR A 51 -8.36 -9.55 -3.57
N THR A 52 -8.69 -9.78 -2.30
CA THR A 52 -8.41 -8.83 -1.20
C THR A 52 -6.93 -8.43 -1.12
N TYR A 53 -6.01 -9.38 -1.35
CA TYR A 53 -4.56 -9.12 -1.29
C TYR A 53 -3.95 -8.71 -2.64
N ALA A 54 -4.70 -8.85 -3.73
CA ALA A 54 -4.25 -8.55 -5.07
C ALA A 54 -5.42 -7.96 -5.89
N PRO A 55 -5.98 -6.80 -5.49
CA PRO A 55 -7.18 -6.24 -6.10
C PRO A 55 -6.97 -5.92 -7.59
N TRP A 56 -5.71 -5.70 -8.01
CA TRP A 56 -5.33 -5.50 -9.41
C TRP A 56 -5.52 -6.73 -10.30
N GLU A 57 -5.64 -7.92 -9.74
CA GLU A 57 -5.95 -9.14 -10.51
C GLU A 57 -7.46 -9.29 -10.76
N ASN A 58 -8.30 -8.47 -10.14
CA ASN A 58 -9.74 -8.51 -10.36
C ASN A 58 -10.06 -8.08 -11.81
N PRO A 59 -10.68 -8.95 -12.63
CA PRO A 59 -11.00 -8.62 -14.02
C PRO A 59 -12.11 -7.56 -14.18
N ASP A 60 -12.88 -7.28 -13.12
CA ASP A 60 -13.93 -6.27 -13.10
C ASP A 60 -13.85 -5.45 -11.78
N PRO A 61 -12.82 -4.60 -11.63
CA PRO A 61 -12.60 -3.85 -10.41
C PRO A 61 -13.53 -2.64 -10.33
N THR A 62 -14.06 -2.39 -9.13
CA THR A 62 -14.86 -1.21 -8.84
C THR A 62 -13.99 0.03 -8.95
N ALA A 63 -14.41 1.01 -9.74
CA ALA A 63 -13.73 2.29 -9.84
C ALA A 63 -14.11 3.19 -8.65
N ALA A 64 -13.13 3.90 -8.11
CA ALA A 64 -13.37 4.99 -7.16
C ALA A 64 -14.21 6.11 -7.79
N GLU A 65 -15.01 6.79 -6.97
CA GLU A 65 -15.80 7.94 -7.38
C GLU A 65 -14.90 9.18 -7.50
N ALA A 66 -14.88 9.80 -8.69
CA ALA A 66 -14.20 11.07 -8.91
C ALA A 66 -15.12 12.24 -8.53
N GLU A 67 -14.75 13.00 -7.50
CA GLU A 67 -15.54 14.13 -6.99
C GLU A 67 -15.18 15.47 -7.66
N GLY A 68 -14.08 15.48 -8.43
CA GLY A 68 -13.51 16.68 -9.07
C GLY A 68 -12.30 17.23 -8.31
N ASP A 69 -11.55 18.13 -8.95
CA ASP A 69 -10.34 18.77 -8.38
C ASP A 69 -9.28 17.80 -7.84
N GLY A 70 -9.16 16.62 -8.47
CA GLY A 70 -8.25 15.55 -8.07
C GLY A 70 -8.69 14.80 -6.81
N ILE A 71 -9.92 14.99 -6.33
CA ILE A 71 -10.47 14.30 -5.18
C ILE A 71 -11.18 13.02 -5.63
N TYR A 72 -10.90 11.94 -4.91
CA TYR A 72 -11.50 10.63 -5.11
C TYR A 72 -12.01 10.08 -3.78
N SER A 73 -13.09 9.31 -3.84
CA SER A 73 -13.58 8.52 -2.71
C SER A 73 -13.89 7.09 -3.13
N GLY A 74 -13.73 6.17 -2.21
CA GLY A 74 -13.89 4.75 -2.47
C GLY A 74 -13.81 3.92 -1.20
N ARG A 75 -13.62 2.63 -1.40
CA ARG A 75 -13.39 1.62 -0.36
C ARG A 75 -12.14 0.82 -0.66
N ASP A 76 -11.73 0.01 0.29
CA ASP A 76 -10.62 -0.91 0.09
C ASP A 76 -10.77 -1.74 -1.20
N GLY A 77 -9.69 -1.79 -1.98
CA GLY A 77 -9.65 -2.46 -3.30
C GLY A 77 -10.29 -1.70 -4.47
N ASP A 78 -10.89 -0.52 -4.27
CA ASP A 78 -11.37 0.32 -5.37
C ASP A 78 -10.18 0.96 -6.11
N VAL A 79 -10.28 1.04 -7.45
CA VAL A 79 -9.22 1.56 -8.32
C VAL A 79 -9.44 3.01 -8.70
N ILE A 80 -8.41 3.85 -8.57
CA ILE A 80 -8.36 5.19 -9.15
C ILE A 80 -7.64 5.09 -10.51
N ARG A 81 -8.32 5.49 -11.58
CA ARG A 81 -7.73 5.53 -12.92
C ARG A 81 -7.29 6.94 -13.25
N LEU A 82 -6.02 7.10 -13.61
CA LEU A 82 -5.40 8.37 -13.94
C LEU A 82 -4.86 8.34 -15.37
N ASP A 83 -5.09 9.45 -16.08
CA ASP A 83 -4.64 9.68 -17.44
C ASP A 83 -3.91 11.03 -17.52
N ASP A 84 -3.24 11.27 -18.65
CA ASP A 84 -2.50 12.51 -18.93
C ASP A 84 -1.44 12.88 -17.86
N LEU A 85 -0.84 11.86 -17.23
CA LEU A 85 0.22 12.02 -16.24
C LEU A 85 1.55 12.44 -16.89
N ASP A 86 2.37 13.19 -16.15
CA ASP A 86 3.77 13.46 -16.48
C ASP A 86 4.67 12.51 -15.67
N PRO A 87 5.31 11.51 -16.31
CA PRO A 87 6.18 10.55 -15.60
C PRO A 87 7.40 11.17 -14.93
N SER A 88 7.73 12.42 -15.25
CA SER A 88 8.84 13.15 -14.61
C SER A 88 8.44 13.82 -13.30
N GLN A 89 7.14 13.83 -12.95
CA GLN A 89 6.63 14.43 -11.73
C GLN A 89 6.04 13.37 -10.81
N PRO A 90 6.30 13.43 -9.50
CA PRO A 90 5.65 12.54 -8.56
C PRO A 90 4.19 12.96 -8.33
N LEU A 91 3.38 11.97 -7.96
CA LEU A 91 2.06 12.20 -7.39
C LEU A 91 2.18 12.32 -5.87
N LEU A 92 1.33 13.17 -5.29
CA LEU A 92 1.10 13.25 -3.85
C LEU A 92 -0.33 12.83 -3.56
N VAL A 93 -0.45 11.79 -2.74
CA VAL A 93 -1.70 11.26 -2.21
C VAL A 93 -1.90 11.83 -0.82
N THR A 94 -2.86 12.74 -0.68
CA THR A 94 -3.20 13.40 0.59
C THR A 94 -4.51 12.85 1.12
N GLU A 95 -4.49 12.37 2.37
CA GLU A 95 -5.68 11.91 3.10
C GLU A 95 -6.61 13.08 3.45
N LEU A 96 -7.91 12.87 3.31
CA LEU A 96 -8.96 13.84 3.68
C LEU A 96 -9.90 13.24 4.73
N ASP A 97 -10.54 14.10 5.51
CA ASP A 97 -11.66 13.75 6.41
C ASP A 97 -11.36 12.59 7.39
N ASP A 98 -10.16 12.60 8.00
CA ASP A 98 -9.68 11.57 8.93
C ASP A 98 -9.57 10.15 8.31
N THR A 99 -9.47 10.07 6.98
CA THR A 99 -9.09 8.85 6.24
C THR A 99 -7.70 8.39 6.64
N TYR A 100 -7.48 7.06 6.68
CA TYR A 100 -6.16 6.45 6.80
C TYR A 100 -5.95 5.44 5.68
N VAL A 101 -4.81 5.54 4.99
CA VAL A 101 -4.37 4.65 3.92
C VAL A 101 -3.10 3.92 4.35
N GLY A 102 -3.12 2.59 4.23
CA GLY A 102 -1.96 1.76 4.54
C GLY A 102 -0.87 1.85 3.46
N GLY A 103 -1.29 1.98 2.20
CA GLY A 103 -0.41 2.13 1.07
C GLY A 103 -1.14 2.32 -0.25
N VAL A 104 -0.35 2.57 -1.29
CA VAL A 104 -0.84 2.74 -2.66
C VAL A 104 -0.05 1.84 -3.59
N THR A 105 -0.72 0.89 -4.22
CA THR A 105 -0.11 0.02 -5.25
C THR A 105 -0.36 0.60 -6.63
N VAL A 106 0.66 0.63 -7.48
CA VAL A 106 0.61 1.25 -8.82
C VAL A 106 0.69 0.20 -9.91
N THR A 107 -0.23 0.28 -10.86
CA THR A 107 -0.25 -0.56 -12.07
C THR A 107 -0.54 0.29 -13.31
N GLY A 108 -0.41 -0.33 -14.48
CA GLY A 108 -0.87 0.18 -15.75
C GLY A 108 -2.33 -0.20 -16.00
N PRO A 109 -2.91 0.24 -17.12
CA PRO A 109 -4.31 -0.05 -17.44
C PRO A 109 -4.63 -1.55 -17.43
N GLY A 110 -5.62 -1.96 -16.64
CA GLY A 110 -6.04 -3.35 -16.52
C GLY A 110 -5.19 -4.18 -15.56
N GLY A 111 -4.55 -3.55 -14.58
CA GLY A 111 -3.77 -4.22 -13.52
C GLY A 111 -2.40 -4.74 -13.96
N GLU A 112 -1.89 -4.36 -15.15
CA GLU A 112 -0.56 -4.77 -15.61
C GLU A 112 0.54 -4.09 -14.78
N ALA A 113 1.50 -4.85 -14.25
CA ALA A 113 2.63 -4.25 -13.55
C ALA A 113 3.48 -3.41 -14.53
N LEU A 114 3.62 -2.10 -14.27
CA LEU A 114 4.46 -1.20 -15.07
C LEU A 114 5.95 -1.43 -14.80
N VAL A 115 6.26 -1.79 -13.55
CA VAL A 115 7.59 -2.10 -13.02
C VAL A 115 7.39 -3.28 -12.08
N GLU A 116 8.39 -4.14 -11.95
CA GLU A 116 8.38 -5.24 -10.98
C GLU A 116 8.80 -4.68 -9.61
N GLY A 117 7.96 -4.82 -8.60
CA GLY A 117 8.29 -4.49 -7.21
C GLY A 117 9.16 -5.56 -6.54
N GLU A 118 9.46 -5.39 -5.26
CA GLU A 118 10.43 -6.22 -4.50
C GLU A 118 10.16 -7.74 -4.58
N TYR A 119 8.89 -8.15 -4.64
CA TYR A 119 8.47 -9.55 -4.60
C TYR A 119 7.84 -10.08 -5.90
N GLY A 120 7.96 -9.33 -7.00
CA GLY A 120 7.32 -9.68 -8.28
C GLY A 120 5.89 -9.12 -8.44
N ASP A 121 5.35 -8.53 -7.38
CA ASP A 121 4.08 -7.80 -7.37
C ASP A 121 4.27 -6.37 -7.93
N PRO A 122 3.19 -5.66 -8.30
CA PRO A 122 3.32 -4.25 -8.68
C PRO A 122 3.91 -3.39 -7.54
N PRO A 123 4.57 -2.27 -7.86
CA PRO A 123 5.20 -1.43 -6.85
C PRO A 123 4.16 -0.87 -5.88
N THR A 124 4.42 -1.08 -4.60
CA THR A 124 3.63 -0.54 -3.50
C THR A 124 4.41 0.58 -2.82
N PHE A 125 3.72 1.69 -2.61
CA PHE A 125 4.21 2.80 -1.85
C PHE A 125 3.58 2.69 -0.47
N GLU A 126 4.40 2.58 0.57
CA GLU A 126 4.02 2.64 1.98
C GLU A 126 4.97 3.63 2.66
N SER A 127 4.46 4.78 3.08
CA SER A 127 5.28 5.83 3.70
C SER A 127 5.25 5.67 5.22
N TYR A 128 6.41 5.57 5.84
CA TYR A 128 6.57 5.60 7.31
C TYR A 128 6.92 7.01 7.82
N ALA A 129 7.07 7.98 6.91
CA ALA A 129 7.20 9.40 7.23
C ALA A 129 5.86 9.98 7.73
N TYR A 130 5.75 10.17 9.05
CA TYR A 130 4.55 10.68 9.71
C TYR A 130 4.47 12.21 9.72
N GLY A 131 5.56 12.90 9.37
CA GLY A 131 5.68 14.36 9.44
C GLY A 131 5.18 15.12 8.21
N LEU A 132 4.65 14.42 7.20
CA LEU A 132 4.31 14.98 5.89
C LEU A 132 2.80 15.02 5.63
N ASP A 133 2.40 15.87 4.70
CA ASP A 133 0.99 16.09 4.32
C ASP A 133 0.41 14.97 3.42
N GLY A 134 1.15 13.89 3.20
CA GLY A 134 0.72 12.77 2.37
C GLY A 134 1.86 11.89 1.88
N GLN A 135 1.49 10.97 1.00
CA GLN A 135 2.37 9.95 0.45
C GLN A 135 2.77 10.26 -1.00
N TYR A 136 4.07 10.17 -1.29
CA TYR A 136 4.60 10.35 -2.64
C TYR A 136 4.57 9.03 -3.42
N VAL A 137 4.05 9.09 -4.65
CA VAL A 137 3.91 7.95 -5.56
C VAL A 137 4.60 8.30 -6.88
N ILE A 138 5.42 7.40 -7.39
CA ILE A 138 6.12 7.57 -8.67
C ILE A 138 5.47 6.67 -9.72
N VAL A 139 5.12 7.27 -10.85
CA VAL A 139 4.48 6.59 -11.97
C VAL A 139 5.35 6.75 -13.22
N THR A 140 5.64 5.67 -13.93
CA THR A 140 6.54 5.65 -15.09
C THR A 140 5.83 5.81 -16.44
N SER A 141 4.50 6.01 -16.42
CA SER A 141 3.63 6.03 -17.59
C SER A 141 2.68 7.24 -17.54
N SER A 142 2.20 7.69 -18.71
CA SER A 142 1.21 8.76 -18.80
C SER A 142 -0.20 8.32 -18.39
N SER A 143 -0.41 7.04 -18.12
CA SER A 143 -1.65 6.47 -17.61
C SER A 143 -1.33 5.40 -16.57
N ALA A 144 -2.04 5.41 -15.44
CA ALA A 144 -1.86 4.45 -14.36
C ALA A 144 -3.15 4.20 -13.58
N GLU A 145 -3.17 3.06 -12.90
CA GLU A 145 -4.20 2.64 -11.96
C GLU A 145 -3.59 2.59 -10.56
N LEU A 146 -4.17 3.36 -9.63
CA LEU A 146 -3.79 3.36 -8.21
C LEU A 146 -4.78 2.51 -7.43
N TRP A 147 -4.26 1.55 -6.68
CA TRP A 147 -5.03 0.67 -5.80
C TRP A 147 -4.75 1.08 -4.36
N ILE A 148 -5.79 1.50 -3.67
CA ILE A 148 -5.70 2.02 -2.31
C ILE A 148 -5.90 0.88 -1.33
N ASP A 149 -4.91 0.64 -0.48
CA ASP A 149 -5.04 -0.24 0.68
C ASP A 149 -5.71 0.55 1.82
N GLY A 150 -7.02 0.38 1.94
CA GLY A 150 -7.85 1.07 2.93
C GLY A 150 -7.97 0.27 4.22
N PHE A 151 -7.99 0.94 5.37
CA PHE A 151 -8.10 0.23 6.64
C PHE A 151 -9.49 -0.39 6.84
N SER A 152 -9.57 -1.72 6.97
CA SER A 152 -10.77 -2.46 7.42
C SER A 152 -12.08 -2.18 6.64
N ASP A 153 -12.01 -2.11 5.31
CA ASP A 153 -13.16 -1.77 4.43
C ASP A 153 -13.78 -0.38 4.69
N GLU A 154 -13.11 0.50 5.45
CA GLU A 154 -13.60 1.85 5.70
C GLU A 154 -13.60 2.67 4.41
N ALA A 155 -14.58 3.58 4.30
CA ALA A 155 -14.63 4.49 3.16
C ALA A 155 -13.47 5.48 3.30
N TRP A 156 -12.67 5.61 2.25
CA TRP A 156 -11.57 6.56 2.19
C TRP A 156 -11.93 7.72 1.26
N ARG A 157 -11.31 8.86 1.53
CA ARG A 157 -11.36 10.04 0.67
C ARG A 157 -9.98 10.67 0.56
N LEU A 158 -9.50 10.83 -0.67
CA LEU A 158 -8.14 11.21 -0.98
C LEU A 158 -8.11 12.36 -1.98
N LYS A 159 -7.05 13.16 -1.92
CA LYS A 159 -6.69 14.11 -2.97
C LYS A 159 -5.39 13.67 -3.65
N ILE A 160 -5.44 13.54 -4.96
CA ILE A 160 -4.28 13.30 -5.82
C ILE A 160 -3.83 14.63 -6.43
N SER A 161 -2.55 14.95 -6.31
CA SER A 161 -1.96 16.15 -6.87
C SER A 161 -0.53 15.92 -7.35
N THR A 162 0.02 16.85 -8.14
CA THR A 162 1.41 16.83 -8.63
C THR A 162 2.14 18.05 -8.08
N PRO A 163 2.63 18.01 -6.84
CA PRO A 163 3.34 19.15 -6.26
C PRO A 163 4.68 19.38 -6.97
N GLU A 164 5.14 20.63 -6.96
CA GLU A 164 6.52 20.93 -7.33
C GLU A 164 7.45 20.46 -6.21
N VAL A 165 8.41 19.59 -6.56
CA VAL A 165 9.43 19.07 -5.64
C VAL A 165 10.77 19.68 -6.04
N PRO A 166 11.55 20.26 -5.10
CA PRO A 166 12.84 20.85 -5.44
C PRO A 166 13.84 19.77 -5.88
N ASP A 167 14.59 20.06 -6.92
CA ASP A 167 15.75 19.27 -7.35
C ASP A 167 16.99 19.65 -6.51
N GLU A 168 17.63 18.67 -5.89
CA GLU A 168 18.81 18.86 -5.06
C GLU A 168 19.96 17.93 -5.48
N SER A 169 21.18 18.34 -5.16
CA SER A 169 22.42 17.58 -5.39
C SER A 169 23.52 18.03 -4.42
N GLY A 170 24.64 17.30 -4.37
CA GLY A 170 25.78 17.67 -3.53
C GLY A 170 25.52 17.51 -2.03
N THR A 171 25.22 18.58 -1.30
CA THR A 171 24.98 18.51 0.15
C THR A 171 23.69 19.24 0.52
N VAL A 172 22.76 18.50 1.12
CA VAL A 172 21.45 18.99 1.56
C VAL A 172 21.39 18.89 3.08
N SER A 173 20.91 19.95 3.74
CA SER A 173 20.82 20.01 5.21
C SER A 173 19.52 20.66 5.63
N GLY A 174 18.94 20.17 6.74
CA GLY A 174 17.67 20.70 7.24
C GLY A 174 17.46 20.46 8.72
N ILE A 175 16.35 21.01 9.20
CA ILE A 175 15.71 20.71 10.49
C ILE A 175 14.23 20.49 10.16
N GLY A 176 13.65 19.43 10.69
CA GLY A 176 12.27 19.05 10.37
C GLY A 176 12.12 18.28 9.05
N PRO A 177 10.87 17.98 8.66
CA PRO A 177 10.57 17.21 7.46
C PRO A 177 10.94 17.95 6.17
N MET A 178 11.37 17.22 5.16
CA MET A 178 11.65 17.75 3.82
C MET A 178 11.49 16.67 2.76
N VAL A 179 11.02 17.06 1.58
CA VAL A 179 11.00 16.20 0.40
C VAL A 179 11.73 16.90 -0.75
N PHE A 180 12.57 16.17 -1.46
CA PHE A 180 13.29 16.68 -2.63
C PHE A 180 13.58 15.57 -3.63
N ALA A 181 13.71 15.91 -4.91
CA ALA A 181 14.17 15.02 -5.96
C ALA A 181 15.69 15.10 -6.03
N TYR A 182 16.35 13.95 -6.09
CA TYR A 182 17.79 13.90 -6.27
C TYR A 182 18.14 13.94 -7.76
N SER A 183 19.01 14.87 -8.14
CA SER A 183 19.38 15.14 -9.54
C SER A 183 20.80 14.70 -9.93
N GLY A 184 21.52 14.04 -9.01
CA GLY A 184 22.87 13.52 -9.26
C GLY A 184 22.88 12.07 -9.76
N ALA A 185 24.08 11.49 -9.85
CA ALA A 185 24.30 10.13 -10.37
C ALA A 185 24.81 9.13 -9.31
N ALA A 186 25.00 9.57 -8.07
CA ALA A 186 25.40 8.70 -6.99
C ALA A 186 24.22 7.82 -6.55
N THR A 187 24.50 6.61 -6.09
CA THR A 187 23.52 5.74 -5.40
C THR A 187 23.89 5.54 -3.93
N THR A 188 24.80 6.39 -3.43
CA THR A 188 25.27 6.39 -2.05
C THR A 188 25.47 7.82 -1.56
N ALA A 189 25.18 8.04 -0.29
CA ALA A 189 25.41 9.32 0.37
C ALA A 189 25.89 9.08 1.80
N ARG A 190 26.50 10.10 2.41
CA ARG A 190 26.83 10.12 3.82
C ARG A 190 25.82 10.98 4.57
N VAL A 191 25.12 10.38 5.51
CA VAL A 191 24.16 11.07 6.38
C VAL A 191 24.79 11.34 7.72
N SER A 192 24.59 12.55 8.22
CA SER A 192 24.88 12.92 9.60
C SER A 192 23.66 13.54 10.27
N THR A 193 23.41 13.18 11.52
CA THR A 193 22.31 13.71 12.34
C THR A 193 22.85 14.30 13.64
N ARG A 194 22.13 15.27 14.20
CA ARG A 194 22.48 16.00 15.43
C ARG A 194 21.23 16.50 16.13
N GLY A 195 21.38 16.89 17.40
CA GLY A 195 20.26 17.41 18.20
C GLY A 195 19.53 16.29 18.94
N GLU A 196 18.37 16.63 19.51
CA GLU A 196 17.47 15.69 20.20
C GLU A 196 16.27 15.41 19.29
N GLY A 197 15.89 14.15 19.15
CA GLY A 197 14.79 13.71 18.27
C GLY A 197 15.23 12.55 17.38
N SER A 198 14.36 12.18 16.42
CA SER A 198 14.65 11.13 15.45
C SER A 198 14.65 11.68 14.03
N VAL A 199 15.42 11.03 13.16
CA VAL A 199 15.45 11.27 11.72
C VAL A 199 15.19 9.95 11.01
N GLY A 200 14.09 9.90 10.26
CA GLY A 200 13.78 8.92 9.24
C GLY A 200 14.15 9.47 7.86
N ILE A 201 14.71 8.63 7.00
CA ILE A 201 14.91 8.94 5.59
C ILE A 201 14.43 7.73 4.80
N GLU A 202 13.59 8.01 3.83
CA GLU A 202 13.11 7.06 2.83
C GLU A 202 13.50 7.54 1.44
N THR A 203 13.62 6.60 0.53
CA THR A 203 13.65 6.88 -0.91
C THR A 203 12.40 6.35 -1.58
N ALA A 204 11.73 7.19 -2.37
CA ALA A 204 10.70 6.75 -3.29
C ALA A 204 11.31 6.63 -4.69
N THR A 205 11.16 5.48 -5.34
CA THR A 205 11.52 5.24 -6.75
C THR A 205 10.31 4.65 -7.48
N ALA A 206 10.47 4.36 -8.77
CA ALA A 206 9.44 3.64 -9.53
C ALA A 206 9.15 2.21 -9.00
N GLN A 207 10.03 1.66 -8.16
CA GLN A 207 9.87 0.33 -7.55
C GLN A 207 9.11 0.36 -6.21
N GLY A 208 8.85 1.55 -5.66
CA GLY A 208 8.15 1.74 -4.38
C GLY A 208 8.92 2.63 -3.41
N VAL A 209 8.63 2.50 -2.12
CA VAL A 209 9.29 3.23 -1.04
C VAL A 209 10.25 2.29 -0.29
N THR A 210 11.43 2.79 0.06
CA THR A 210 12.39 2.06 0.88
C THR A 210 12.86 2.93 2.04
N GLU A 211 12.71 2.44 3.27
CA GLU A 211 13.35 3.06 4.45
C GLU A 211 14.86 2.78 4.41
N ILE A 212 15.66 3.84 4.27
CA ILE A 212 17.13 3.75 4.18
C ILE A 212 17.81 4.13 5.50
N LEU A 213 17.13 4.88 6.37
CA LEU A 213 17.62 5.33 7.67
C LEU A 213 16.45 5.57 8.62
N TYR A 214 16.54 5.05 9.84
CA TYR A 214 15.74 5.52 10.97
C TYR A 214 16.63 5.53 12.21
N GLU A 215 16.87 6.70 12.80
CA GLU A 215 17.76 6.85 13.95
C GLU A 215 17.23 7.88 14.94
N ALA A 216 17.25 7.52 16.22
CA ALA A 216 16.91 8.42 17.34
C ALA A 216 18.16 9.03 18.01
N ASP A 217 19.34 8.49 17.73
CA ASP A 217 20.61 8.98 18.25
C ASP A 217 21.42 9.67 17.13
N PRO A 218 22.30 10.63 17.46
CA PRO A 218 23.21 11.22 16.49
C PRO A 218 24.05 10.17 15.77
N VAL A 219 23.97 10.16 14.44
CA VAL A 219 24.69 9.22 13.58
C VAL A 219 25.54 9.95 12.56
N ASP A 220 26.58 9.28 12.06
CA ASP A 220 27.33 9.67 10.86
C ASP A 220 27.70 8.40 10.09
N ARG A 221 26.92 8.07 9.06
CA ARG A 221 27.07 6.80 8.30
C ARG A 221 26.71 6.95 6.83
N SER A 222 27.16 6.00 6.03
CA SER A 222 26.77 5.88 4.64
C SER A 222 25.42 5.18 4.50
N ILE A 223 24.62 5.64 3.54
CA ILE A 223 23.37 5.03 3.07
C ILE A 223 23.51 4.73 1.58
N ALA A 224 22.66 3.83 1.08
CA ALA A 224 22.54 3.49 -0.32
C ALA A 224 21.06 3.34 -0.68
N TRP A 225 20.73 3.58 -1.95
CA TRP A 225 19.39 3.40 -2.50
C TRP A 225 19.49 2.80 -3.91
N GLU A 226 18.35 2.39 -4.44
CA GLU A 226 18.27 1.87 -5.79
C GLU A 226 18.38 2.97 -6.84
N ASP A 227 19.03 2.67 -7.96
CA ASP A 227 19.10 3.58 -9.09
C ASP A 227 17.73 3.75 -9.75
N GLY A 228 17.47 4.93 -10.32
CA GLY A 228 16.19 5.24 -10.95
C GLY A 228 16.18 6.61 -11.63
N ASP A 229 15.31 6.76 -12.64
CA ASP A 229 15.17 8.02 -13.39
C ASP A 229 14.68 9.18 -12.50
N LEU A 230 13.84 8.87 -11.51
CA LEU A 230 13.39 9.78 -10.47
C LEU A 230 13.58 9.11 -9.11
N VAL A 231 14.37 9.74 -8.25
CA VAL A 231 14.57 9.33 -6.86
C VAL A 231 14.15 10.49 -5.96
N LEU A 232 13.10 10.29 -5.17
CA LEU A 232 12.71 11.23 -4.14
C LEU A 232 13.33 10.84 -2.81
N PHE A 233 13.91 11.81 -2.12
CA PHE A 233 14.25 11.69 -0.71
C PHE A 233 13.12 12.26 0.11
N VAL A 234 12.60 11.44 1.02
CA VAL A 234 11.56 11.80 1.97
C VAL A 234 12.21 11.76 3.34
N VAL A 235 12.52 12.94 3.88
CA VAL A 235 13.14 13.10 5.19
C VAL A 235 12.06 13.44 6.20
N ASP A 236 11.91 12.60 7.22
CA ASP A 236 11.07 12.87 8.37
C ASP A 236 11.94 13.14 9.58
N ALA A 237 11.89 14.34 10.13
CA ALA A 237 12.70 14.69 11.30
C ALA A 237 11.82 15.37 12.35
N TYR A 238 11.95 14.87 13.58
CA TYR A 238 11.14 15.32 14.71
C TYR A 238 11.94 16.08 15.76
N ALA A 239 11.20 16.88 16.54
CA ALA A 239 11.75 17.75 17.59
C ALA A 239 12.83 18.69 17.04
N ASP A 240 14.02 18.70 17.64
CA ASP A 240 15.13 19.58 17.27
C ASP A 240 16.22 18.84 16.47
N ALA A 241 15.89 17.69 15.89
CA ALA A 241 16.81 16.88 15.10
C ALA A 241 17.18 17.61 13.80
N GLY A 242 18.48 17.90 13.65
CA GLY A 242 19.07 18.42 12.43
C GLY A 242 19.76 17.30 11.65
N TRP A 243 19.68 17.36 10.33
CA TRP A 243 20.22 16.34 9.45
C TRP A 243 21.02 16.96 8.31
N THR A 244 21.91 16.16 7.71
CA THR A 244 22.68 16.52 6.52
C THR A 244 22.96 15.27 5.71
N ILE A 245 22.68 15.33 4.41
CA ILE A 245 22.93 14.28 3.43
C ILE A 245 23.95 14.82 2.44
N ALA A 246 25.12 14.19 2.38
CA ALA A 246 26.19 14.52 1.45
C ALA A 246 26.30 13.41 0.38
N PHE A 247 25.87 13.73 -0.83
CA PHE A 247 25.94 12.88 -2.01
C PHE A 247 27.36 12.87 -2.56
N ASP A 248 27.88 11.67 -2.88
CA ASP A 248 29.21 11.52 -3.48
C ASP A 248 29.10 11.55 -5.01
N ASP A 249 28.72 12.72 -5.54
CA ASP A 249 28.49 12.93 -6.98
C ASP A 249 29.77 12.81 -7.83
N ASP A 250 30.95 12.76 -7.19
CA ASP A 250 32.26 12.56 -7.84
C ASP A 250 32.65 11.06 -7.94
N ALA A 251 31.85 10.15 -7.37
CA ALA A 251 32.09 8.71 -7.49
C ALA A 251 31.74 8.21 -8.92
N PRO A 252 32.63 7.44 -9.58
CA PRO A 252 32.35 6.93 -10.91
C PRO A 252 31.13 6.00 -10.89
N ALA A 253 30.20 6.21 -11.82
CA ALA A 253 29.01 5.38 -11.99
C ALA A 253 29.36 3.88 -11.98
N PRO A 254 28.53 3.02 -11.36
CA PRO A 254 28.78 1.58 -11.32
C PRO A 254 28.90 1.04 -12.75
N ALA A 255 29.97 0.30 -13.02
CA ALA A 255 30.15 -0.34 -14.31
C ALA A 255 29.01 -1.36 -14.54
N PRO A 256 28.42 -1.43 -15.74
CA PRO A 256 27.34 -2.37 -16.00
C PRO A 256 27.77 -3.80 -15.68
N THR A 257 26.92 -4.53 -14.96
CA THR A 257 27.13 -5.95 -14.65
C THR A 257 27.27 -6.72 -15.96
N ALA A 258 28.45 -7.29 -16.21
CA ALA A 258 28.69 -8.08 -17.40
C ALA A 258 27.77 -9.30 -17.39
N THR A 259 26.88 -9.39 -18.40
CA THR A 259 26.09 -10.60 -18.64
C THR A 259 27.05 -11.79 -18.82
N PRO A 260 26.89 -12.89 -18.07
CA PRO A 260 27.72 -14.06 -18.26
C PRO A 260 27.54 -14.55 -19.71
N SER A 261 28.63 -14.55 -20.47
CA SER A 261 28.61 -15.12 -21.82
C SER A 261 28.26 -16.60 -21.72
N PRO A 262 27.35 -17.12 -22.57
CA PRO A 262 27.02 -18.53 -22.55
C PRO A 262 28.29 -19.32 -22.86
N THR A 263 28.69 -20.17 -21.92
CA THR A 263 29.76 -21.15 -22.14
C THR A 263 29.28 -22.06 -23.26
N GLY A 264 29.82 -21.86 -24.47
CA GLY A 264 29.61 -22.76 -25.59
C GLY A 264 30.06 -24.16 -25.19
N GLY A 265 29.08 -25.05 -25.01
CA GLY A 265 29.33 -26.47 -24.85
C GLY A 265 29.73 -27.04 -26.20
N ASP A 266 31.01 -27.33 -26.37
CA ASP A 266 31.48 -28.22 -27.44
C ASP A 266 31.08 -29.66 -27.06
N GLY A 267 30.19 -30.24 -27.87
CA GLY A 267 29.86 -31.66 -27.92
C GLY A 267 30.07 -32.21 -29.31
#